data_AF-A0A0K2RNP3-F1
#
_entry.id   AF-A0A0K2RNP3-F1
#
_cell.length_a   1.000
_cell.length_b   1.000
_cell.length_c   1.000
_cell.angle_alpha   90.00
_cell.angle_beta   90.00
_cell.angle_gamma   90.00
#
_symmetry.space_group_name_H-M   'P 1'
#
loop_
_entity.id
_entity.type
_entity.pdbx_description
1 polymer ?
#
loop_
_entity_poly.entity_id
_entity_poly.type
_entity_poly.pdbx_seq_one_letter_code
_entity_poly.pdbx_strand_id
1 'polypeptide(L)'
;MVPRTWSHLIGIVAQHPVQLTAPVPEAFRSHVREKYGDTVPELMGDGVDTWWRSWEVGYDPADAVDRTIIATRKEIFPLYGLDPWFD
;
A
#
# COMPACT_ATOMS: atom_id res chain seq x y z
N MET A 1 -4.05 12.26 0.77
CA MET A 1 -3.85 10.94 1.42
C MET A 1 -4.68 10.78 2.69
N VAL A 2 -4.47 11.61 3.73
CA VAL A 2 -5.11 11.43 5.06
C VAL A 2 -6.65 11.25 5.02
N PRO A 3 -7.46 12.09 4.34
CA PRO A 3 -8.91 11.92 4.36
C PRO A 3 -9.39 10.59 3.76
N ARG A 4 -8.81 10.15 2.62
CA ARG A 4 -9.15 8.86 1.99
C ARG A 4 -8.84 7.70 2.94
N THR A 5 -7.68 7.71 3.59
CA THR A 5 -7.28 6.67 4.56
C THR A 5 -8.27 6.57 5.72
N TRP A 6 -8.68 7.70 6.29
CA TRP A 6 -9.68 7.72 7.37
C TRP A 6 -11.06 7.26 6.92
N SER A 7 -11.50 7.65 5.72
CA SER A 7 -12.77 7.15 5.17
C SER A 7 -12.78 5.64 5.02
N HIS A 8 -11.67 5.05 4.54
CA HIS A 8 -11.53 3.59 4.47
C HIS A 8 -11.55 2.93 5.85
N LEU A 9 -10.79 3.47 6.80
CA LEU A 9 -10.77 2.96 8.17
C LEU A 9 -12.17 2.98 8.81
N ILE A 10 -12.89 4.11 8.69
CA ILE A 10 -14.25 4.25 9.20
C ILE A 10 -15.19 3.25 8.51
N GLY A 11 -15.09 3.09 7.19
CA GLY A 11 -15.88 2.10 6.45
C GLY A 11 -15.66 0.68 6.95
N ILE A 12 -14.39 0.29 7.18
CA ILE A 12 -14.05 -1.04 7.73
C ILE A 12 -14.64 -1.22 9.13
N VAL A 13 -14.43 -0.25 10.03
CA VAL A 13 -14.95 -0.30 11.40
C VAL A 13 -16.48 -0.35 11.41
N ALA A 14 -17.13 0.38 10.50
CA ALA A 14 -18.58 0.39 10.34
C ALA A 14 -19.14 -0.84 9.62
N GLN A 15 -18.30 -1.82 9.23
CA GLN A 15 -18.70 -2.99 8.41
C GLN A 15 -19.31 -2.62 7.05
N HIS A 16 -18.94 -1.46 6.53
CA HIS A 16 -19.32 -0.94 5.21
C HIS A 16 -18.05 -0.45 4.48
N PRO A 17 -17.19 -1.37 4.02
CA PRO A 17 -15.93 -1.00 3.38
C PRO A 17 -16.18 -0.20 2.09
N VAL A 18 -15.34 0.80 1.85
CA VAL A 18 -15.42 1.65 0.65
C VAL A 18 -14.69 0.97 -0.50
N GLN A 19 -15.34 0.82 -1.64
CA GLN A 19 -14.71 0.25 -2.83
C GLN A 19 -13.60 1.16 -3.34
N LEU A 20 -12.45 0.60 -3.73
CA LEU A 20 -11.32 1.36 -4.27
C LEU A 20 -11.67 2.07 -5.59
N THR A 21 -12.61 1.52 -6.35
CA THR A 21 -13.12 2.12 -7.59
C THR A 21 -14.26 3.11 -7.35
N ALA A 22 -14.71 3.30 -6.11
CA ALA A 22 -15.73 4.30 -5.81
C ALA A 22 -15.18 5.71 -6.09
N PRO A 23 -16.00 6.60 -6.68
CA PRO A 23 -15.61 7.99 -6.84
C PRO A 23 -15.48 8.67 -5.48
N VAL A 24 -14.48 9.56 -5.34
CA VAL A 24 -14.45 10.51 -4.24
C VAL A 24 -15.67 11.44 -4.38
N PRO A 25 -16.46 11.66 -3.31
CA PRO A 25 -17.69 12.45 -3.40
C PRO A 25 -17.47 13.83 -4.03
N GLU A 26 -18.28 14.18 -5.03
CA GLU A 26 -18.13 15.43 -5.79
C GLU A 26 -18.22 16.67 -4.90
N ALA A 27 -19.09 16.65 -3.90
CA ALA A 27 -19.21 17.73 -2.92
C ALA A 27 -17.90 17.99 -2.15
N PHE A 28 -17.15 16.92 -1.82
CA PHE A 28 -15.85 17.05 -1.19
C PHE A 28 -14.79 17.59 -2.17
N ARG A 29 -14.79 17.09 -3.41
CA ARG A 29 -13.88 17.59 -4.47
C ARG A 29 -14.08 19.07 -4.74
N SER A 30 -15.34 19.50 -4.83
CA SER A 30 -15.74 20.90 -4.99
C SER A 30 -15.30 21.74 -3.78
N HIS A 31 -15.55 21.26 -2.56
CA HIS A 31 -15.13 21.94 -1.34
C HIS A 31 -13.60 22.18 -1.29
N VAL A 32 -12.80 21.18 -1.64
CA VAL A 32 -11.33 21.35 -1.63
C VAL A 32 -10.89 22.36 -2.68
N ARG A 33 -11.47 22.30 -3.88
CA ARG A 33 -11.18 23.24 -4.96
C ARG A 33 -11.53 24.68 -4.59
N GLU A 34 -12.72 24.89 -4.04
CA GLU A 34 -13.18 26.23 -3.64
C GLU A 34 -12.37 26.80 -2.47
N LYS A 35 -12.06 25.97 -1.48
CA LYS A 35 -11.44 26.44 -0.23
C LYS A 35 -9.92 26.55 -0.32
N TYR A 36 -9.27 25.66 -1.07
CA TYR A 36 -7.82 25.54 -1.09
C TYR A 36 -7.21 25.71 -2.50
N GLY A 37 -8.02 25.81 -3.55
CA GLY A 37 -7.53 25.93 -4.93
C GLY A 37 -6.85 24.67 -5.46
N ASP A 38 -6.95 23.55 -4.74
CA ASP A 38 -6.25 22.30 -5.05
C ASP A 38 -7.21 21.22 -5.57
N THR A 39 -6.65 20.17 -6.15
CA THR A 39 -7.39 19.00 -6.62
C THR A 39 -7.10 17.78 -5.75
N VAL A 40 -8.07 16.88 -5.66
CA VAL A 40 -7.93 15.60 -4.97
C VAL A 40 -8.15 14.46 -5.96
N PRO A 41 -7.67 13.24 -5.62
CA PRO A 41 -7.92 12.05 -6.44
C PRO A 41 -9.40 11.86 -6.75
N GLU A 42 -9.69 11.30 -7.93
CA GLU A 42 -11.06 11.08 -8.37
C GLU A 42 -11.68 9.81 -7.79
N LEU A 43 -10.82 8.85 -7.41
CA LEU A 43 -11.22 7.56 -6.89
C LEU A 43 -10.70 7.35 -5.47
N MET A 44 -11.40 6.48 -4.75
CA MET A 44 -11.06 6.08 -3.39
C MET A 44 -9.82 5.17 -3.33
N GLY A 45 -9.34 4.66 -4.45
CA GLY A 45 -8.07 3.94 -4.61
C GLY A 45 -7.17 4.56 -5.67
N ASP A 46 -6.00 3.96 -5.85
CA ASP A 46 -4.94 4.48 -6.74
C ASP A 46 -4.80 3.67 -8.05
N GLY A 47 -5.72 2.73 -8.32
CA GLY A 47 -5.74 1.95 -9.56
C GLY A 47 -4.60 0.94 -9.70
N VAL A 48 -3.86 0.69 -8.63
CA VAL A 48 -2.76 -0.27 -8.58
C VAL A 48 -3.22 -1.57 -7.95
N ASP A 49 -2.73 -2.68 -8.48
CA ASP A 49 -2.85 -3.97 -7.81
C ASP A 49 -1.88 -4.01 -6.63
N THR A 50 -2.40 -4.29 -5.44
CA THR A 50 -1.62 -4.38 -4.19
C THR A 50 -1.23 -5.83 -3.88
N TRP A 51 -1.35 -6.74 -4.85
CA TRP A 51 -0.82 -8.08 -4.72
C TRP A 51 0.69 -8.05 -4.46
N TRP A 52 1.11 -8.84 -3.48
CA TRP A 52 2.51 -9.08 -3.17
C TRP A 52 2.74 -10.59 -3.07
N ARG A 53 3.96 -11.03 -3.38
CA ARG A 53 4.35 -12.44 -3.26
C ARG A 53 5.05 -12.65 -1.92
N SER A 54 4.63 -13.67 -1.17
CA SER A 54 5.35 -14.08 0.04
C SER A 54 6.79 -14.48 -0.27
N TRP A 55 7.72 -14.05 0.59
CA TRP A 55 9.13 -14.42 0.49
C TRP A 55 9.34 -15.93 0.61
N GLU A 56 8.46 -16.62 1.34
CA GLU A 56 8.44 -18.08 1.49
C GLU A 56 8.24 -18.82 0.16
N VAL A 57 7.65 -18.17 -0.85
CA VAL A 57 7.44 -18.76 -2.19
C VAL A 57 8.76 -18.78 -3.00
N GLY A 58 9.82 -18.13 -2.48
CA GLY A 58 11.13 -18.00 -3.10
C GLY A 58 11.34 -16.64 -3.76
N TYR A 59 12.61 -16.29 -3.91
CA TYR A 59 13.04 -15.04 -4.56
C TYR A 59 13.40 -15.26 -6.03
N ASP A 60 13.31 -14.22 -6.85
CA ASP A 60 13.75 -14.19 -8.25
C ASP A 60 15.19 -13.66 -8.36
N PRO A 61 16.18 -14.49 -8.74
CA PRO A 61 17.56 -14.03 -8.92
C PRO A 61 17.74 -12.99 -10.04
N ALA A 62 16.82 -12.92 -11.00
CA ALA A 62 16.85 -11.92 -12.06
C ALA A 62 16.37 -10.54 -11.58
N ASP A 63 15.56 -10.48 -10.52
CA ASP A 63 15.09 -9.23 -9.93
C ASP A 63 16.18 -8.58 -9.05
N ALA A 64 16.48 -7.31 -9.32
CA ALA A 64 17.47 -6.54 -8.57
C ALA A 64 17.04 -6.26 -7.12
N VAL A 65 15.73 -6.12 -6.88
CA VAL A 65 15.16 -5.92 -5.54
C VAL A 65 15.37 -7.18 -4.72
N ASP A 66 15.00 -8.34 -5.25
CA ASP A 66 15.15 -9.63 -4.57
C ASP A 66 16.62 -9.94 -4.27
N ARG A 67 17.54 -9.66 -5.21
CA ARG A 67 18.98 -9.78 -4.95
C ARG A 67 19.45 -8.89 -3.81
N THR A 68 18.91 -7.67 -3.71
CA THR A 68 19.27 -6.73 -2.63
C THR A 68 18.72 -7.20 -1.29
N ILE A 69 17.48 -7.72 -1.27
CA ILE A 69 16.87 -8.28 -0.07
C ILE A 69 17.68 -9.48 0.43
N ILE A 70 18.00 -10.46 -0.42
CA ILE A 70 18.75 -11.65 0.02
C ILE A 70 20.18 -11.32 0.44
N ALA A 71 20.84 -10.35 -0.21
CA ALA A 71 22.15 -9.88 0.22
C ALA A 71 22.08 -9.28 1.64
N THR A 72 21.07 -8.43 1.89
CA THR A 72 20.87 -7.82 3.22
C THR A 72 20.55 -8.88 4.27
N ARG A 73 19.67 -9.84 3.96
CA ARG A 73 19.32 -10.95 4.86
C ARG A 73 20.57 -11.76 5.23
N LYS A 74 21.40 -12.13 4.25
CA LYS A 74 22.65 -12.89 4.50
C LYS A 74 23.63 -12.18 5.43
N GLU A 75 23.74 -10.86 5.34
CA GLU A 75 24.66 -10.08 6.18
C GLU A 75 24.10 -9.84 7.59
N ILE A 76 22.79 -9.61 7.72
CA ILE A 76 22.18 -9.15 8.99
C ILE A 76 21.57 -10.29 9.81
N PHE A 77 20.87 -11.24 9.19
CA PHE A 77 20.08 -12.24 9.91
C PHE A 77 20.90 -13.17 10.81
N PRO A 78 22.11 -13.62 10.42
CA PRO A 78 22.94 -14.43 11.28
C PRO A 78 23.29 -13.77 12.62
N LEU A 79 23.33 -12.43 12.66
CA LEU A 79 23.60 -11.68 13.89
C LEU A 79 22.47 -11.79 14.93
N TYR A 80 21.27 -12.21 14.49
CA TYR A 80 20.08 -12.37 15.33
C TYR A 80 19.59 -13.83 15.40
N GLY A 81 20.36 -14.79 14.85
CA GLY A 81 19.96 -16.20 14.83
C GLY A 81 18.78 -16.52 13.89
N LEU A 82 18.53 -15.67 12.89
CA LEU A 82 17.46 -15.85 11.90
C LEU A 82 18.00 -16.54 10.64
N ASP A 83 17.14 -17.30 9.93
CA ASP A 83 17.50 -17.93 8.66
C ASP A 83 17.35 -16.94 7.48
N PRO A 84 18.40 -16.72 6.67
CA PRO A 84 18.34 -15.73 5.60
C PRO A 84 17.52 -16.20 4.39
N TRP A 85 17.19 -17.48 4.28
CA TRP A 85 16.57 -18.07 3.09
C TRP A 85 15.06 -18.25 3.23
N PHE A 86 14.60 -18.58 4.43
CA PHE A 86 13.20 -18.81 4.75
C PHE A 86 12.80 -18.01 6.00
N ASP A 87 11.52 -17.68 6.11
CA ASP A 87 10.94 -17.10 7.33
C ASP A 87 10.54 -18.21 8.31
#